data_AF-A0A382C8M7-F1
#
_entry.id   AF-A0A382C8M7-F1
#
_cell.length_a   1.000
_cell.length_b   1.000
_cell.length_c   1.000
_cell.angle_alpha   90.00
_cell.angle_beta   90.00
_cell.angle_gamma   90.00
#
_symmetry.space_group_name_H-M   'P 1'
#
loop_
_entity.id
_entity.type
_entity.pdbx_description
1 polymer ?
#
loop_
_entity_poly.entity_id
_entity_poly.type
_entity_poly.pdbx_seq_one_letter_code
_entity_poly.pdbx_strand_id
1 'polypeptide(L)'
;MAHFTSQKKVAVNEFVRRQTAGSGKTYSTLLTFEQIAAHVSDQFDKGYFSQGYREGVIIVNADPDYAQQFTCPYVQIDKDTKLKAELVRRRKNEEPYIQVRALNGEPLKTGKVEFVLYRHDVLAENNEHSTDDEWELISIHAFPEGIEK
;
A
#
# COMPACT_ATOMS: atom_id res chain seq x y z
N MET A 1 28.48 -11.03 22.31
CA MET A 1 27.07 -10.85 22.70
C MET A 1 26.30 -10.56 21.43
N ALA A 2 25.41 -11.47 21.00
CA ALA A 2 24.57 -11.21 19.84
C ALA A 2 23.53 -10.16 20.25
N HIS A 3 23.61 -8.97 19.66
CA HIS A 3 22.50 -8.03 19.69
C HIS A 3 21.37 -8.68 18.88
N PHE A 4 20.43 -9.32 19.56
CA PHE A 4 19.12 -9.62 18.99
C PHE A 4 18.37 -8.29 18.92
N THR A 5 18.59 -7.52 17.86
CA THR A 5 17.65 -6.47 17.48
C THR A 5 16.32 -7.16 17.21
N SER A 6 15.29 -6.84 17.99
CA SER A 6 13.92 -7.31 17.76
C SER A 6 13.52 -6.95 16.34
N GLN A 7 13.42 -7.94 15.46
CA GLN A 7 12.94 -7.74 14.10
C GLN A 7 11.45 -7.34 14.18
N LYS A 8 11.10 -6.12 13.77
CA LYS A 8 9.69 -5.68 13.76
C LYS A 8 8.97 -6.45 12.65
N LYS A 9 8.31 -7.54 13.05
CA LYS A 9 7.54 -8.38 12.14
C LYS A 9 6.29 -7.63 11.67
N VAL A 10 6.14 -7.51 10.36
CA VAL A 10 4.93 -6.99 9.71
C VAL A 10 4.13 -8.16 9.13
N ALA A 11 2.86 -8.26 9.49
CA ALA A 11 1.94 -9.22 8.91
C ALA A 11 1.18 -8.65 7.70
N VAL A 12 0.60 -9.54 6.90
CA VAL A 12 -0.27 -9.16 5.77
C VAL A 12 -1.71 -9.05 6.27
N ASN A 13 -2.30 -7.85 6.22
CA ASN A 13 -3.73 -7.69 6.49
C ASN A 13 -4.54 -8.15 5.27
N GLU A 14 -5.69 -8.78 5.47
CA GLU A 14 -6.56 -9.23 4.37
C GLU A 14 -7.01 -8.07 3.46
N PHE A 15 -7.06 -6.85 3.99
CA PHE A 15 -7.45 -5.68 3.21
C PHE A 15 -6.46 -5.30 2.11
N VAL A 16 -5.16 -5.51 2.30
CA VAL A 16 -4.17 -5.18 1.25
C VAL A 16 -4.28 -6.13 0.06
N ARG A 17 -4.82 -7.35 0.26
CA ARG A 17 -4.95 -8.36 -0.80
C ARG A 17 -5.84 -7.95 -1.98
N ARG A 18 -6.64 -6.88 -1.84
CA ARG A 18 -7.42 -6.27 -2.94
C ARG A 18 -6.56 -5.52 -3.97
N GLN A 19 -5.25 -5.43 -3.75
CA GLN A 19 -4.27 -4.72 -4.57
C GLN A 19 -3.65 -5.66 -5.61
N THR A 20 -4.46 -6.04 -6.59
CA THR A 20 -4.11 -6.96 -7.67
C THR A 20 -4.19 -6.30 -9.04
N ALA A 21 -3.60 -6.94 -10.05
CA ALA A 21 -3.68 -6.49 -11.44
C ALA A 21 -5.14 -6.28 -11.89
N GLY A 22 -5.41 -5.18 -12.59
CA GLY A 22 -6.76 -4.82 -13.03
C GLY A 22 -7.68 -4.23 -11.96
N SER A 23 -7.28 -4.21 -10.68
CA SER A 23 -8.09 -3.64 -9.59
C SER A 23 -8.09 -2.09 -9.52
N GLY A 24 -7.32 -1.45 -10.40
CA GLY A 24 -7.09 -0.01 -10.43
C GLY A 24 -6.36 0.53 -9.20
N LYS A 25 -5.51 -0.28 -8.57
CA LYS A 25 -4.66 0.04 -7.42
C LYS A 25 -3.22 -0.36 -7.74
N THR A 26 -2.26 0.08 -6.94
CA THR A 26 -0.88 -0.44 -6.99
C THR A 26 -0.91 -1.96 -6.87
N TYR A 27 -0.09 -2.66 -7.64
CA TYR A 27 0.09 -4.11 -7.52
C TYR A 27 1.50 -4.51 -7.96
N SER A 28 1.90 -5.76 -7.67
CA SER A 28 3.06 -6.41 -8.27
C SER A 28 2.62 -7.76 -8.84
N THR A 29 3.19 -8.16 -9.98
CA THR A 29 3.06 -9.52 -10.53
C THR A 29 4.27 -10.40 -10.22
N LEU A 30 5.31 -9.82 -9.62
CA LEU A 30 6.58 -10.48 -9.31
C LEU A 30 6.68 -10.89 -7.84
N LEU A 31 5.93 -10.20 -6.97
CA LEU A 31 6.02 -10.33 -5.52
C LEU A 31 4.71 -10.85 -4.93
N THR A 32 4.81 -11.79 -3.99
CA THR A 32 3.69 -12.15 -3.11
C THR A 32 3.54 -11.10 -1.99
N PHE A 33 2.37 -11.03 -1.36
CA PHE A 33 2.15 -10.13 -0.22
C PHE A 33 3.08 -10.44 0.96
N GLU A 34 3.42 -11.71 1.14
CA GLU A 34 4.33 -12.17 2.19
C GLU A 34 5.77 -11.73 1.92
N GLN A 35 6.22 -11.76 0.65
CA GLN A 35 7.52 -11.19 0.26
C GLN A 35 7.54 -9.68 0.45
N ILE A 36 6.44 -8.99 0.14
CA ILE A 36 6.29 -7.56 0.38
C ILE A 36 6.41 -7.27 1.88
N ALA A 37 5.64 -7.95 2.73
CA ALA A 37 5.67 -7.75 4.17
C ALA A 37 7.06 -8.04 4.79
N ALA A 38 7.78 -9.03 4.28
CA ALA A 38 9.16 -9.28 4.69
C ALA A 38 10.09 -8.10 4.36
N HIS A 39 9.98 -7.53 3.14
CA HIS A 39 10.71 -6.33 2.76
C HIS A 39 10.32 -5.11 3.60
N VAL A 40 9.02 -4.94 3.90
CA VAL A 40 8.56 -3.85 4.76
C VAL A 40 9.14 -3.97 6.17
N SER A 41 9.19 -5.19 6.72
CA SER A 41 9.79 -5.46 8.03
C SER A 41 11.26 -5.02 8.07
N ASP A 42 12.04 -5.41 7.05
CA ASP A 42 13.45 -5.04 6.93
C ASP A 42 13.66 -3.51 6.81
N GLN A 43 12.87 -2.83 5.98
CA GLN A 43 12.92 -1.37 5.85
C GLN A 43 12.50 -0.66 7.13
N PHE A 44 11.52 -1.20 7.86
CA PHE A 44 11.06 -0.66 9.13
C PHE A 44 12.10 -0.81 10.25
N ASP A 45 12.83 -1.92 10.27
CA ASP A 45 13.95 -2.13 11.20
C ASP A 45 15.13 -1.21 10.92
N LYS A 46 15.41 -0.95 9.63
CA LYS A 46 16.44 0.00 9.19
C LYS A 46 16.10 1.47 9.47
N GLY A 47 14.86 1.75 9.88
CA GLY A 47 14.43 3.12 10.16
C GLY A 47 13.94 3.91 8.95
N TYR A 48 13.69 3.25 7.80
CA TYR A 48 13.18 3.90 6.58
C TYR A 48 11.67 4.10 6.63
N PHE A 49 11.20 4.78 7.68
CA PHE A 49 9.79 5.04 7.89
C PHE A 49 9.54 6.45 8.43
N SER A 50 8.30 6.88 8.35
CA SER A 50 7.81 8.13 8.92
C SER A 50 6.47 7.90 9.63
N GLN A 51 6.10 8.83 10.51
CA GLN A 51 4.80 8.79 11.15
C GLN A 51 3.69 9.05 10.11
N GLY A 52 2.61 8.27 10.19
CA GLY A 52 1.39 8.52 9.45
C GLY A 52 0.56 9.65 10.07
N TYR A 53 -0.72 9.69 9.71
CA TYR A 53 -1.62 10.76 10.12
C TYR A 53 -2.02 10.76 11.60
N ARG A 54 -1.79 9.65 12.31
CA ARG A 54 -2.01 9.51 13.77
C ARG A 54 -1.00 8.55 14.38
N GLU A 55 -0.94 8.52 15.70
CA GLU A 55 -0.18 7.49 16.43
C GLU A 55 -0.71 6.09 16.08
N GLY A 56 0.21 5.12 15.97
CA GLY A 56 -0.12 3.74 15.56
C GLY A 56 -0.32 3.56 14.05
N VAL A 57 -0.07 4.59 13.23
CA VAL A 57 0.00 4.47 11.78
C VAL A 57 1.37 4.94 11.31
N ILE A 58 2.05 4.14 10.49
CA ILE A 58 3.38 4.46 9.95
C ILE A 58 3.43 4.23 8.44
N ILE A 59 4.33 4.96 7.80
CA ILE A 59 4.59 4.87 6.36
C ILE A 59 6.04 4.42 6.18
N VAL A 60 6.23 3.22 5.65
CA VAL A 60 7.55 2.64 5.36
C VAL A 60 7.87 2.82 3.89
N ASN A 61 9.07 3.28 3.56
CA ASN A 61 9.50 3.47 2.19
C ASN A 61 10.14 2.20 1.64
N ALA A 62 9.75 1.82 0.42
CA ALA A 62 10.47 0.78 -0.31
C ALA A 62 11.90 1.25 -0.64
N ASP A 63 12.83 0.31 -0.62
CA ASP A 63 14.08 0.45 -1.35
C ASP A 63 13.80 0.83 -2.83
N PRO A 64 14.58 1.74 -3.45
CA PRO A 64 14.37 2.18 -4.83
C PRO A 64 14.29 1.05 -5.87
N ASP A 65 15.16 0.03 -5.76
CA ASP A 65 15.17 -1.09 -6.71
C ASP A 65 13.96 -2.01 -6.47
N TYR A 66 13.54 -2.14 -5.21
CA TYR A 66 12.33 -2.88 -4.85
C TYR A 66 11.06 -2.18 -5.37
N ALA A 67 11.03 -0.84 -5.37
CA ALA A 67 9.91 -0.05 -5.88
C ALA A 67 9.63 -0.31 -7.38
N GLN A 68 10.67 -0.61 -8.17
CA GLN A 68 10.54 -0.90 -9.60
C GLN A 68 9.77 -2.20 -9.90
N GLN A 69 9.53 -3.04 -8.90
CA GLN A 69 8.77 -4.29 -9.03
C GLN A 69 7.25 -4.09 -8.91
N PHE A 70 6.79 -2.83 -8.72
CA PHE A 70 5.38 -2.47 -8.61
C PHE A 70 4.90 -1.70 -9.83
N THR A 71 3.63 -1.92 -10.19
CA THR A 71 2.90 -1.11 -11.17
C THR A 71 2.17 0.03 -10.47
N CYS A 72 2.47 1.26 -10.86
CA CYS A 72 1.69 2.45 -10.51
C CYS A 72 0.41 2.51 -11.37
N PRO A 73 -0.79 2.63 -10.78
CA PRO A 73 -2.04 2.61 -11.54
C PRO A 73 -2.41 3.99 -12.12
N TYR A 74 -1.60 5.02 -11.89
CA TYR A 74 -1.91 6.36 -12.36
C TYR A 74 -1.64 6.49 -13.86
N VAL A 75 -2.53 7.21 -14.53
CA VAL A 75 -2.39 7.60 -15.94
C VAL A 75 -2.49 9.12 -16.01
N GLN A 76 -1.83 9.73 -16.99
CA GLN A 76 -1.98 11.15 -17.25
C GLN A 76 -3.35 11.40 -17.91
N ILE A 77 -4.13 12.34 -17.37
CA ILE A 77 -5.42 12.75 -17.94
C ILE A 77 -5.20 13.86 -18.95
N ASP A 78 -5.87 13.74 -20.09
CA ASP A 78 -5.91 14.71 -21.18
C ASP A 78 -7.32 14.86 -21.76
N LYS A 79 -7.44 15.61 -22.86
CA LYS A 79 -8.71 15.86 -23.56
C LYS A 79 -9.36 14.60 -24.16
N ASP A 80 -8.58 13.53 -24.37
CA ASP A 80 -9.00 12.29 -25.01
C ASP A 80 -9.26 11.18 -23.97
N THR A 81 -9.08 11.49 -22.68
CA THR A 81 -9.31 10.58 -21.57
C THR A 81 -10.80 10.33 -21.36
N LYS A 82 -11.18 9.06 -21.37
CA LYS A 82 -12.52 8.56 -21.09
C LYS A 82 -12.63 8.30 -19.59
N LEU A 83 -13.58 8.97 -18.95
CA LEU A 83 -13.84 8.81 -17.53
C LEU A 83 -15.09 7.97 -17.29
N LYS A 84 -15.06 7.15 -16.23
CA LYS A 84 -16.21 6.41 -15.72
C LYS A 84 -16.41 6.74 -14.25
N ALA A 85 -17.64 7.10 -13.89
CA ALA A 85 -18.06 7.32 -12.52
C ALA A 85 -19.00 6.19 -12.08
N GLU A 86 -18.71 5.56 -10.95
CA GLU A 86 -19.52 4.47 -10.40
C GLU A 86 -19.70 4.63 -8.89
N LEU A 87 -20.85 4.19 -8.38
CA LEU A 87 -21.07 4.06 -6.95
C LEU A 87 -20.48 2.72 -6.48
N VAL A 88 -19.42 2.77 -5.67
CA VAL A 88 -18.69 1.58 -5.22
C VAL A 88 -18.57 1.53 -3.71
N ARG A 89 -18.30 0.35 -3.15
CA ARG A 89 -17.94 0.17 -1.74
C ARG A 89 -16.50 -0.29 -1.63
N ARG A 90 -15.77 0.18 -0.62
CA ARG A 90 -14.39 -0.26 -0.37
C ARG A 90 -14.36 -1.64 0.31
N ARG A 91 -15.33 -1.90 1.20
CA ARG A 91 -15.64 -3.17 1.85
C ARG A 91 -17.15 -3.36 1.89
N LYS A 92 -17.62 -4.60 2.03
CA LYS A 92 -19.07 -4.92 2.07
C LYS A 92 -19.85 -4.09 3.11
N ASN A 93 -19.22 -3.82 4.25
CA ASN A 93 -19.84 -3.15 5.41
C ASN A 93 -19.59 -1.63 5.45
N GLU A 94 -18.99 -1.04 4.40
CA GLU A 94 -18.77 0.41 4.33
C GLU A 94 -19.83 1.09 3.46
N GLU A 95 -20.12 2.35 3.77
CA GLU A 95 -20.96 3.20 2.92
C GLU A 95 -20.36 3.35 1.52
N PRO A 96 -21.21 3.40 0.47
CA PRO A 96 -20.71 3.55 -0.88
C PRO A 96 -20.26 4.99 -1.15
N TYR A 97 -19.34 5.15 -2.08
CA TYR A 97 -18.86 6.45 -2.56
C TYR A 97 -18.75 6.47 -4.07
N ILE A 98 -18.76 7.68 -4.66
CA ILE A 98 -18.56 7.86 -6.09
C ILE A 98 -17.06 7.71 -6.37
N GLN A 99 -16.71 6.76 -7.23
CA GLN A 99 -15.37 6.56 -7.73
C GLN A 99 -15.31 6.96 -9.20
N VAL A 100 -14.38 7.84 -9.53
CA VAL A 100 -14.08 8.23 -10.92
C VAL A 100 -12.76 7.60 -11.34
N ARG A 101 -12.74 6.94 -12.51
CA ARG A 101 -11.55 6.32 -13.10
C ARG A 101 -11.38 6.71 -14.55
N ALA A 102 -10.13 6.80 -14.99
CA ALA A 102 -9.79 6.78 -16.41
C ALA A 102 -9.95 5.34 -16.96
N LEU A 103 -10.51 5.22 -18.16
CA LEU A 103 -10.71 3.95 -18.87
C LEU A 103 -9.62 3.68 -19.92
N ASN A 104 -8.80 4.67 -20.22
CA ASN A 104 -7.70 4.62 -21.18
C ASN A 104 -6.51 5.44 -20.66
N GLY A 105 -5.36 5.26 -21.32
CA GLY A 105 -4.08 5.82 -20.92
C GLY A 105 -3.11 4.72 -20.49
N GLU A 106 -1.83 4.97 -20.70
CA GLU A 106 -0.77 4.06 -20.25
C GLU A 106 -0.40 4.37 -18.80
N PRO A 107 -0.26 3.33 -17.95
CA PRO A 107 0.24 3.50 -16.59
C PRO A 107 1.59 4.24 -16.57
N LEU A 108 1.70 5.24 -15.72
CA LEU A 108 2.93 5.98 -15.50
C LEU A 108 3.98 5.09 -14.85
N LYS A 109 5.25 5.31 -15.20
CA LYS A 109 6.38 4.59 -14.60
C LYS A 109 6.44 4.83 -13.10
N THR A 110 6.62 3.78 -12.32
CA THR A 110 6.74 3.85 -10.86
C THR A 110 8.03 4.56 -10.45
N GLY A 111 7.89 5.64 -9.69
CA GLY A 111 9.00 6.39 -9.10
C GLY A 111 9.33 5.93 -7.70
N LYS A 112 8.31 5.84 -6.82
CA LYS A 112 8.47 5.42 -5.42
C LYS A 112 7.30 4.57 -4.95
N VAL A 113 7.54 3.78 -3.90
CA VAL A 113 6.50 2.97 -3.23
C VAL A 113 6.53 3.21 -1.73
N GLU A 114 5.36 3.54 -1.18
CA GLU A 114 5.11 3.67 0.25
C GLU A 114 4.21 2.51 0.73
N PHE A 115 4.55 1.94 1.88
CA PHE A 115 3.78 0.91 2.56
C PHE A 115 3.15 1.49 3.81
N VAL A 116 1.83 1.36 3.93
CA VAL A 116 1.08 1.87 5.08
C VAL A 116 0.84 0.74 6.06
N LEU A 117 1.38 0.88 7.27
CA LEU A 117 1.19 -0.07 8.36
C LEU A 117 0.33 0.53 9.45
N TYR A 118 -0.55 -0.30 10.00
CA TYR A 118 -1.33 0.04 11.18
C TYR A 118 -0.92 -0.89 12.32
N ARG A 119 -0.85 -0.32 13.53
CA ARG A 119 -0.63 -1.06 14.76
C ARG A 119 -1.90 -1.82 15.16
N HIS A 120 -1.73 -2.95 15.83
CA HIS A 120 -2.81 -3.84 16.23
C HIS A 120 -3.89 -3.14 17.04
N ASP A 121 -3.52 -2.26 17.99
CA ASP A 121 -4.48 -1.50 18.80
C ASP A 121 -5.37 -0.58 17.96
N VAL A 122 -4.82 0.11 16.96
CA VAL A 122 -5.57 0.95 16.02
C VAL A 122 -6.54 0.12 15.19
N LEU A 123 -6.12 -1.06 14.73
CA LEU A 123 -6.99 -1.96 13.96
C LEU A 123 -8.10 -2.59 14.83
N ALA A 124 -7.80 -2.86 16.09
CA ALA A 124 -8.75 -3.42 17.05
C ALA A 124 -9.92 -2.46 17.37
N GLU A 125 -9.71 -1.13 17.27
CA GLU A 125 -10.76 -0.12 17.47
C GLU A 125 -12.03 -0.41 16.65
N ASN A 126 -11.87 -0.96 15.44
CA ASN A 126 -12.96 -1.22 14.50
C ASN A 126 -13.02 -2.68 14.01
N ASN A 127 -12.33 -3.60 14.70
CA ASN A 127 -12.21 -5.01 14.31
C ASN A 127 -11.70 -5.21 12.88
N GLU A 128 -10.65 -4.47 12.51
CA GLU A 128 -10.04 -4.46 11.18
C GLU A 128 -8.71 -5.24 11.12
N HIS A 129 -8.24 -5.78 12.23
CA HIS A 129 -7.06 -6.63 12.29
C HIS A 129 -7.35 -7.97 11.61
N SER A 130 -6.34 -8.55 10.97
CA SER A 130 -6.42 -9.88 10.38
C SER A 130 -5.57 -10.90 11.13
N THR A 131 -4.69 -10.42 12.00
CA THR A 131 -3.70 -11.22 12.74
C THR A 131 -3.52 -10.66 14.15
N ASP A 132 -2.79 -11.40 14.98
CA ASP A 132 -2.38 -10.95 16.32
C ASP A 132 -0.98 -10.30 16.32
N ASP A 133 -0.40 -10.05 15.15
CA ASP A 133 0.90 -9.37 15.03
C ASP A 133 0.75 -7.86 15.33
N GLU A 134 1.80 -7.24 15.87
CA GLU A 134 1.77 -5.84 16.31
C GLU A 134 1.51 -4.86 15.15
N TRP A 135 2.03 -5.15 13.97
CA TRP A 135 1.91 -4.29 12.78
C TRP A 135 1.40 -5.09 11.59
N GLU A 136 0.40 -4.56 10.90
CA GLU A 136 -0.12 -5.15 9.67
C GLU A 136 -0.01 -4.19 8.48
N LEU A 137 0.36 -4.73 7.32
CA LEU A 137 0.38 -4.03 6.04
C LEU A 137 -1.05 -3.84 5.52
N ILE A 138 -1.50 -2.58 5.49
CA ILE A 138 -2.88 -2.21 5.12
C ILE A 138 -2.98 -1.75 3.66
N SER A 139 -1.97 -1.05 3.16
CA SER A 139 -2.01 -0.45 1.81
C SER A 139 -0.62 -0.29 1.21
N ILE A 140 -0.53 -0.35 -0.12
CA ILE A 140 0.67 -0.15 -0.92
C ILE A 140 0.40 1.01 -1.91
N HIS A 141 1.21 2.06 -1.87
CA HIS A 141 1.05 3.23 -2.72
C HIS A 141 2.27 3.41 -3.63
N ALA A 142 2.12 3.07 -4.91
CA ALA A 142 3.09 3.43 -5.93
C ALA A 142 2.75 4.81 -6.50
N PHE A 143 3.74 5.69 -6.52
CA PHE A 143 3.65 7.02 -7.10
C PHE A 143 4.44 7.07 -8.41
N PRO A 144 4.05 7.93 -9.35
CA PRO A 144 4.74 8.02 -10.63
C PRO A 144 6.09 8.74 -10.45
N GLU A 145 7.02 8.45 -11.35
CA GLU A 145 8.32 9.12 -11.42
C GLU A 145 8.16 10.65 -11.53
N GLY A 146 8.99 11.40 -10.80
CA GLY A 146 8.94 12.87 -10.76
C GLY A 146 7.89 13.48 -9.84
N ILE A 147 7.08 12.67 -9.13
CA ILE A 147 6.20 13.15 -8.07
C ILE A 147 6.80 12.83 -6.69
N GLU A 148 7.35 13.87 -6.05
CA GLU A 148 7.70 13.87 -4.63
C GLU A 148 6.51 14.41 -3.82
N LYS A 149 6.32 13.90 -2.59
CA LYS A 149 5.28 14.38 -1.66
C LYS A 149 5.91 15.37 -0.70
#